data_AF-A0A6I6SCE7-F1
#
_entry.id   AF-A0A6I6SCE7-F1
#
_cell.length_a   1.000
_cell.length_b   1.000
_cell.length_c   1.000
_cell.angle_alpha   90.00
_cell.angle_beta   90.00
_cell.angle_gamma   90.00
#
_symmetry.space_group_name_H-M   'P 1'
#
loop_
_entity.id
_entity.type
_entity.pdbx_description
1 polymer ?
#
loop_
_entity_poly.entity_id
_entity_poly.type
_entity_poly.pdbx_seq_one_letter_code
_entity_poly.pdbx_strand_id
1 'polypeptide(L)'
;MKLGDAQRRPAHPEFRSAQVMPLECADWLLKPAARIVATLHTPEDGADWYAEQVARHAALFTGTYAPPAARQATVRALAAGEDRVGGWWVTGNRFLSVSIVACSPHRVRPEYGCPSAPGTARL
;
A
#
# COMPACT_ATOMS: atom_id res chain seq x y z
N MET A 1 -16.52 -13.31 16.49
CA MET A 1 -15.28 -14.02 16.10
C MET A 1 -14.21 -12.96 15.84
N LYS A 2 -13.20 -12.84 16.71
CA LYS A 2 -12.08 -11.92 16.48
C LYS A 2 -11.25 -12.58 15.39
N LEU A 3 -11.38 -12.13 14.15
CA LEU A 3 -10.54 -12.62 13.07
C LEU A 3 -9.11 -12.25 13.47
N GLY A 4 -8.31 -13.23 13.92
CA GLY A 4 -6.92 -13.01 14.32
C GLY A 4 -6.11 -12.49 13.13
N ASP A 5 -4.83 -12.21 13.30
CA ASP A 5 -4.00 -11.70 12.18
C ASP A 5 -3.62 -12.80 11.14
N ALA A 6 -4.23 -13.98 11.19
CA ALA A 6 -3.84 -15.14 10.39
C ALA A 6 -3.98 -14.88 8.87
N GLN A 7 -5.11 -14.32 8.43
CA GLN A 7 -5.38 -13.94 7.04
C GLN A 7 -4.47 -12.82 6.50
N ARG A 8 -3.61 -12.22 7.34
CA ARG A 8 -2.58 -11.25 6.94
C ARG A 8 -1.26 -11.93 6.53
N ARG A 9 -1.15 -13.25 6.68
CA ARG A 9 0.03 -14.06 6.33
C ARG A 9 -0.18 -14.76 4.97
N PRO A 10 0.81 -14.76 4.06
CA PRO A 10 0.69 -15.38 2.74
C PRO A 10 0.25 -16.85 2.74
N ALA A 11 0.60 -17.62 3.78
CA ALA A 11 0.26 -19.03 3.91
C ALA A 11 -1.24 -19.30 4.22
N HIS A 12 -2.02 -18.27 4.58
CA HIS A 12 -3.43 -18.44 4.93
C HIS A 12 -4.31 -18.51 3.67
N PRO A 13 -5.29 -19.43 3.59
CA PRO A 13 -6.15 -19.58 2.40
C PRO A 13 -6.87 -18.29 1.97
N GLU A 14 -7.27 -17.46 2.94
CA GLU A 14 -7.97 -16.20 2.68
C GLU A 14 -7.04 -15.01 2.38
N PHE A 15 -5.72 -15.19 2.40
CA PHE A 15 -4.77 -14.09 2.30
C PHE A 15 -5.02 -13.20 1.07
N ARG A 16 -5.25 -13.82 -0.09
CA ARG A 16 -5.44 -13.11 -1.37
C ARG A 16 -6.77 -12.34 -1.44
N SER A 17 -7.79 -12.77 -0.68
CA SER A 17 -9.12 -12.13 -0.64
C SER A 17 -9.32 -11.20 0.56
N ALA A 18 -8.49 -11.32 1.60
CA ALA A 18 -8.57 -10.50 2.80
C ALA A 18 -8.36 -9.00 2.48
N GLN A 19 -9.28 -8.17 2.99
CA GLN A 19 -9.26 -6.71 2.85
C GLN A 19 -8.45 -6.00 3.96
N VAL A 20 -7.60 -6.75 4.66
CA VAL A 20 -6.70 -6.24 5.69
C VAL A 20 -5.28 -6.12 5.16
N MET A 21 -4.55 -5.17 5.71
CA MET A 21 -3.13 -4.99 5.42
C MET A 21 -2.36 -6.27 5.77
N PRO A 22 -1.42 -6.74 4.93
CA PRO A 22 -0.53 -7.84 5.27
C PRO A 22 0.33 -7.53 6.52
N LEU A 23 1.08 -8.52 6.99
CA LEU A 23 2.08 -8.30 8.05
C LEU A 23 3.34 -7.60 7.52
N GLU A 24 3.79 -7.98 6.32
CA GLU A 24 4.88 -7.31 5.59
C GLU A 24 4.29 -6.51 4.44
N CYS A 25 4.77 -5.27 4.23
CA CYS A 25 4.25 -4.42 3.15
C CYS A 25 4.42 -5.06 1.76
N ALA A 26 5.57 -5.70 1.51
CA ALA A 26 5.89 -6.39 0.27
C ALA A 26 4.83 -7.43 -0.14
N ASP A 27 4.17 -8.07 0.83
CA ASP A 27 3.16 -9.11 0.58
C ASP A 27 1.91 -8.57 -0.14
N TRP A 28 1.74 -7.23 -0.23
CA TRP A 28 0.75 -6.64 -1.14
C TRP A 28 0.97 -7.11 -2.58
N LEU A 29 2.21 -7.36 -3.00
CA LEU A 29 2.55 -7.84 -4.35
C LEU A 29 2.06 -9.28 -4.62
N LEU A 30 1.77 -10.05 -3.58
CA LEU A 30 1.20 -11.40 -3.69
C LEU A 30 -0.33 -11.38 -3.84
N LYS A 31 -0.99 -10.25 -3.54
CA LYS A 31 -2.42 -10.09 -3.74
C LYS A 31 -2.75 -9.86 -5.23
N PRO A 32 -3.96 -10.21 -5.70
CA PRO A 32 -4.32 -10.05 -7.10
C PRO A 32 -4.26 -8.58 -7.56
N ALA A 33 -3.87 -8.35 -8.81
CA ALA A 33 -3.81 -7.01 -9.42
C ALA A 33 -5.14 -6.25 -9.37
N ALA A 34 -6.28 -6.94 -9.26
CA ALA A 34 -7.59 -6.32 -9.02
C ALA A 34 -7.69 -5.51 -7.72
N ARG A 35 -6.68 -5.59 -6.83
CA ARG A 35 -6.56 -4.76 -5.61
C ARG A 35 -5.80 -3.46 -5.85
N ILE A 36 -5.16 -3.30 -7.01
CA ILE A 36 -4.42 -2.09 -7.36
C ILE A 36 -5.42 -1.01 -7.76
N VAL A 37 -5.37 0.13 -7.08
CA VAL A 37 -6.22 1.30 -7.37
C VAL A 37 -5.54 2.32 -8.28
N ALA A 38 -4.20 2.27 -8.39
CA ALA A 38 -3.40 3.09 -9.28
C ALA A 38 -2.04 2.41 -9.55
N THR A 39 -1.52 2.57 -10.76
CA THR A 39 -0.12 2.25 -11.10
C THR A 39 0.60 3.55 -11.37
N LEU A 40 1.75 3.74 -10.72
CA LEU A 40 2.51 4.99 -10.72
C LEU A 40 3.89 4.71 -11.29
N HIS A 41 4.33 5.53 -12.23
CA HIS A 41 5.57 5.30 -12.98
C HIS A 41 6.73 6.19 -12.53
N THR A 42 6.44 7.28 -11.84
CA THR A 42 7.45 8.19 -11.29
C THR A 42 7.28 8.36 -9.77
N PRO A 43 8.38 8.61 -9.03
CA PRO A 43 8.32 8.96 -7.61
C PRO A 43 7.47 10.20 -7.32
N GLU A 44 7.44 11.17 -8.24
CA GLU A 44 6.66 12.40 -8.14
C GLU A 44 5.16 12.11 -8.20
N ASP A 45 4.70 11.36 -9.21
CA ASP A 45 3.30 10.93 -9.31
C ASP A 45 2.90 10.11 -8.08
N GLY A 46 3.82 9.27 -7.60
CA GLY A 46 3.72 8.53 -6.35
C GLY A 46 3.43 9.42 -5.15
N ALA A 47 4.26 10.44 -4.96
CA ALA A 47 4.15 11.35 -3.84
C ALA A 47 2.86 12.21 -3.91
N ASP A 48 2.49 12.65 -5.11
CA ASP A 48 1.28 13.44 -5.33
C ASP A 48 0.02 12.60 -5.08
N TRP A 49 -0.03 11.38 -5.61
CA TRP A 49 -1.12 10.44 -5.36
C TRP A 49 -1.26 10.13 -3.87
N TYR A 50 -0.16 9.84 -3.17
CA TYR A 50 -0.19 9.55 -1.73
C TYR A 50 -0.75 10.73 -0.93
N ALA A 51 -0.28 11.95 -1.23
CA ALA A 51 -0.75 13.16 -0.57
C ALA A 51 -2.25 13.40 -0.83
N GLU A 52 -2.72 13.19 -2.06
CA GLU A 52 -4.13 13.30 -2.41
C GLU A 52 -5.00 12.30 -1.65
N GLN A 53 -4.60 11.02 -1.58
CA GLN A 53 -5.35 10.00 -0.83
C GLN A 53 -5.44 10.34 0.66
N VAL A 54 -4.34 10.80 1.27
CA VAL A 54 -4.35 11.22 2.67
C VAL A 54 -5.26 12.43 2.87
N ALA A 55 -5.15 13.45 2.02
CA ALA A 55 -5.98 14.66 2.11
C ALA A 55 -7.48 14.35 1.95
N ARG A 56 -7.83 13.49 0.99
CA ARG A 56 -9.20 13.02 0.74
C ARG A 56 -9.88 12.44 1.97
N HIS A 57 -9.12 11.78 2.84
CA HIS A 57 -9.65 11.12 4.03
C HIS A 57 -9.34 11.83 5.35
N ALA A 58 -8.61 12.95 5.33
CA ALA A 58 -8.11 13.62 6.52
C ALA A 58 -9.21 14.01 7.51
N ALA A 59 -10.38 14.43 7.01
CA ALA A 59 -11.54 14.79 7.83
C ALA A 59 -12.13 13.62 8.64
N LEU A 60 -11.78 12.37 8.30
CA LEU A 60 -12.25 11.18 8.98
C LEU A 60 -11.30 10.72 10.10
N PHE A 61 -10.10 11.28 10.20
CA PHE A 61 -9.08 10.79 11.13
C PHE A 61 -9.50 11.04 12.58
N THR A 62 -9.39 10.00 13.40
CA THR A 62 -9.67 10.07 14.84
C THR A 62 -8.36 9.93 15.61
N GLY A 63 -7.99 10.97 16.35
CA GLY A 63 -6.78 11.01 17.17
C GLY A 63 -5.70 11.95 16.65
N THR A 64 -4.60 12.02 17.39
CA THR A 64 -3.44 12.86 17.04
C THR A 64 -2.40 12.02 16.32
N TYR A 65 -2.05 12.43 15.11
CA TYR A 65 -1.01 11.79 14.30
C TYR A 65 0.13 12.77 14.06
N ALA A 66 1.33 12.24 13.84
CA ALA A 66 2.39 13.04 13.25
C ALA A 66 1.92 13.57 11.88
N PRO A 67 2.37 14.76 11.46
CA PRO A 67 2.10 15.25 10.12
C PRO A 67 2.49 14.19 9.07
N PRO A 68 1.70 14.01 7.99
CA PRO A 68 2.13 13.18 6.88
C PRO A 68 3.52 13.62 6.39
N ALA A 69 4.38 12.68 5.99
CA ALA A 69 5.70 13.07 5.52
C ALA A 69 5.58 14.03 4.34
N ALA A 70 6.45 15.04 4.35
CA ALA A 70 6.51 16.01 3.28
C ALA A 70 6.65 15.32 1.91
N ARG A 71 6.03 15.90 0.88
CA ARG A 71 6.09 15.41 -0.50
C ARG A 71 7.50 15.01 -0.92
N GLN A 72 8.50 15.86 -0.67
CA GLN A 72 9.90 15.60 -1.02
C GLN A 72 10.48 14.38 -0.29
N ALA A 73 10.09 14.11 0.96
CA ALA A 73 10.53 12.92 1.66
C ALA A 73 9.93 11.65 1.03
N THR A 74 8.67 11.72 0.60
CA THR A 74 8.03 10.63 -0.13
C THR A 74 8.68 10.40 -1.49
N VAL A 75 8.97 11.45 -2.27
CA VAL A 75 9.71 11.35 -3.54
C VAL A 75 11.05 10.64 -3.32
N ARG A 76 11.84 11.06 -2.33
CA ARG A 76 13.15 10.44 -2.03
C ARG A 76 13.03 8.95 -1.70
N ALA A 77 12.06 8.58 -0.86
CA ALA A 77 11.83 7.18 -0.51
C ALA A 77 11.47 6.35 -1.74
N LEU A 78 10.49 6.81 -2.54
CA LEU A 78 10.05 6.11 -3.74
C LEU A 78 11.16 6.01 -4.81
N ALA A 79 11.95 7.07 -4.99
CA ALA A 79 13.12 7.06 -5.89
C ALA A 79 14.19 6.06 -5.46
N ALA A 80 14.29 5.77 -4.15
CA ALA A 80 15.18 4.75 -3.60
C ALA A 80 14.58 3.33 -3.64
N GLY A 81 13.42 3.15 -4.29
CA GLY A 81 12.71 1.87 -4.36
C GLY A 81 12.12 1.42 -3.03
N GLU A 82 11.92 2.36 -2.08
CA GLU A 82 11.24 2.08 -0.82
C GLU A 82 9.73 2.18 -0.97
N ASP A 83 9.02 1.40 -0.14
CA ASP A 83 7.57 1.53 -0.02
C ASP A 83 7.19 2.80 0.73
N ARG A 84 5.99 3.31 0.42
CA ARG A 84 5.37 4.37 1.21
C ARG A 84 4.08 3.88 1.84
N VAL A 85 4.07 3.77 3.17
CA VAL A 85 2.93 3.23 3.93
C VAL A 85 2.48 4.22 4.99
N GLY A 86 1.16 4.36 5.13
CA GLY A 86 0.51 5.07 6.21
C GLY A 86 -0.72 4.32 6.72
N GLY A 87 -1.05 4.58 7.99
CA GLY A 87 -2.18 3.96 8.66
C GLY A 87 -2.80 4.91 9.67
N TRP A 88 -4.12 5.04 9.65
CA TRP A 88 -4.88 5.94 10.51
C TRP A 88 -6.16 5.26 11.00
N TRP A 89 -6.47 5.42 12.28
CA TRP A 89 -7.84 5.19 12.76
C TRP A 89 -8.73 6.31 12.24
N VAL A 90 -9.89 5.90 11.75
CA VAL A 90 -10.91 6.80 11.21
C VAL A 90 -12.25 6.57 11.91
N THR A 91 -13.16 7.52 11.76
CA THR A 91 -14.50 7.48 12.36
C THR A 91 -15.22 6.15 12.08
N GLY A 92 -15.98 5.71 13.07
CA GLY A 92 -16.71 4.43 13.03
C GLY A 92 -15.88 3.20 13.37
N ASN A 93 -14.80 3.36 14.14
CA ASN A 93 -13.91 2.25 14.56
C ASN A 93 -13.33 1.48 13.35
N ARG A 94 -12.94 2.21 12.31
CA ARG A 94 -12.37 1.68 11.08
C ARG A 94 -10.91 2.09 10.95
N PHE A 95 -10.17 1.36 10.14
CA PHE A 95 -8.77 1.64 9.86
C PHE A 95 -8.58 1.93 8.38
N LEU A 96 -7.93 3.05 8.06
CA LEU A 96 -7.48 3.38 6.71
C LEU A 96 -6.00 3.05 6.60
N SER A 97 -5.62 2.35 5.53
CA SER A 97 -4.23 2.26 5.10
C SER A 97 -4.09 2.80 3.69
N VAL A 98 -3.05 3.61 3.47
CA VAL A 98 -2.63 4.06 2.14
C VAL A 98 -1.23 3.52 1.94
N SER A 99 -1.02 2.75 0.87
CA SER A 99 0.26 2.10 0.59
C SER A 99 0.62 2.23 -0.89
N ILE A 100 1.86 2.65 -1.16
CA ILE A 100 2.54 2.50 -2.44
C ILE A 100 3.63 1.46 -2.21
N VAL A 101 3.64 0.43 -3.05
CA VAL A 101 4.58 -0.68 -2.94
C VAL A 101 5.43 -0.74 -4.20
N ALA A 102 6.75 -0.61 -4.06
CA ALA A 102 7.67 -0.67 -5.18
C ALA A 102 7.77 -2.13 -5.68
N CYS A 103 7.89 -2.39 -6.98
CA CYS A 103 7.79 -3.78 -7.46
C CYS A 103 8.74 -4.19 -8.59
N SER A 104 9.72 -3.35 -8.95
CA SER A 104 10.59 -3.62 -10.11
C SER A 104 12.05 -3.16 -9.94
N PRO A 105 12.87 -3.89 -9.16
CA PRO A 105 12.51 -4.93 -8.19
C PRO A 105 12.05 -4.33 -6.85
N HIS A 106 11.32 -5.09 -6.02
CA HIS A 106 11.07 -4.65 -4.64
C HIS A 106 12.35 -4.78 -3.80
N ARG A 107 12.68 -3.76 -2.99
CA ARG A 107 13.96 -3.66 -2.28
C ARG A 107 14.21 -4.77 -1.25
N VAL A 108 13.19 -5.22 -0.52
CA VAL A 108 13.31 -6.24 0.55
C VAL A 108 12.96 -7.65 0.06
N ARG A 109 12.20 -7.75 -1.03
CA ARG A 109 11.70 -9.00 -1.63
C ARG A 109 11.94 -8.97 -3.15
N PRO A 110 13.20 -9.01 -3.61
CA PRO A 110 13.51 -8.92 -5.04
C PRO A 110 12.88 -10.05 -5.87
N GLU A 111 12.50 -11.15 -5.23
CA GLU A 111 11.79 -12.28 -5.83
C GLU A 111 10.31 -12.01 -6.12
N TYR A 112 9.73 -10.93 -5.57
CA TYR A 112 8.34 -10.54 -5.86
C TYR A 112 8.28 -9.70 -7.14
N GLY A 113 7.40 -10.11 -8.06
CA GLY A 113 7.12 -9.36 -9.28
C GLY A 113 5.97 -8.36 -9.10
N CYS A 114 5.94 -7.32 -9.94
CA CYS A 114 4.78 -6.43 -10.04
C CYS A 114 3.50 -7.22 -10.37
N PRO A 115 2.40 -7.04 -9.62
CA PRO A 115 1.13 -7.64 -9.97
C PRO A 115 0.65 -7.05 -11.30
N SER A 116 0.59 -7.90 -12.32
CA SER A 116 0.06 -7.51 -13.63
C SER A 116 -1.45 -7.77 -13.64
N ALA A 117 -2.24 -6.82 -14.14
CA ALA A 117 -3.63 -7.12 -14.49
C ALA A 117 -3.61 -8.25 -15.53
N PRO A 118 -4.50 -9.26 -15.44
CA PRO A 118 -4.64 -10.24 -16.51
C PRO A 118 -5.06 -9.49 -17.78
N GLY A 119 -4.12 -9.27 -18.70
CA GLY A 119 -4.36 -8.54 -19.96
C GLY A 119 -3.24 -7.60 -20.40
N THR A 120 -2.31 -7.21 -19.53
CA THR A 120 -1.19 -6.32 -19.90
C THR A 120 0.12 -7.08 -20.01
N ALA A 121 0.13 -8.16 -20.79
CA ALA A 121 1.38 -8.66 -21.34
C ALA A 121 1.91 -7.57 -22.28
N ARG A 122 3.07 -7.01 -21.96
CA ARG A 122 3.79 -6.11 -22.86
C ARG A 122 4.03 -6.85 -24.19
N LEU A 123 3.57 -6.26 -25.29
CA LEU A 123 4.09 -6.54 -26.64
C LEU A 123 5.56 -6.12 -26.71
#